data_AF-A0A1Z5JUW3-F1
#
_entry.id   AF-A0A1Z5JUW3-F1
#
_cell.length_a   1.000
_cell.length_b   1.000
_cell.length_c   1.000
_cell.angle_alpha   90.00
_cell.angle_beta   90.00
_cell.angle_gamma   90.00
#
_symmetry.space_group_name_H-M   'P 1'
#
loop_
_entity.id
_entity.type
_entity.pdbx_description
1 polymer ?
#
loop_
_entity_poly.entity_id
_entity_poly.type
_entity_poly.pdbx_seq_one_letter_code
_entity_poly.pdbx_strand_id
1 'polypeptide(L)'
;MESQQISNESLWELIPGEQLTRRQQRLRHELFGKPLELYRFRQDPSHLNEIEVEANSGIMILRTNRTIIFVGRTRPLSTERRAIFFTLWLEKFPLNCAIYGKTDVAIAETATWFWSLKHAETKRAALHVNNTFPNVYGMPSRNFDFTVLRPDQLSRILESNPQRKLWLEVGTFSPEQAVIMATRPCTLNLEFVYGFLTEPITDDGTAFLNALEQRQTIFGSLCLHGSQARAIPLSRVKMERLARLELFDNLTILFPNEESALVPFSATAGEIHLQVRAEYVRPRDFDSLDIVTKNLDLTLYMPDVDNMDSRLISFLHRVTQLGYFESLGITLQHRMMTMGTETAVQALIAAINNNPGLKYLKLGEMDFLFYEDSHLERVFHALSEHAGLRSINLDSYPEVDALPGSEEYNIQSQPYYSALERLLSRNRNLTVLGFGDKLITNGTTIDKIYALNKFFHGSAGLIRESEEMRSLLVGLALTEGASSKYQYTGLLLSNHTDMLIEFVAEEWALSGRLGSTPSASDVSRPAADRLKRKREEQ
;
A
#
# COMPACT_ATOMS: atom_id res chain seq x y z
N MET A 1 11.67 14.00 20.90
CA MET A 1 11.99 12.54 20.90
C MET A 1 12.86 12.12 22.09
N GLU A 2 13.13 12.98 23.09
CA GLU A 2 13.91 12.64 24.30
C GLU A 2 13.03 12.36 25.55
N SER A 3 11.70 12.40 25.42
CA SER A 3 10.78 12.32 26.57
C SER A 3 10.14 10.94 26.83
N GLN A 4 10.57 9.88 26.15
CA GLN A 4 10.06 8.50 26.37
C GLN A 4 11.08 7.52 26.94
N GLN A 5 12.32 7.96 27.20
CA GLN A 5 13.37 7.07 27.74
C GLN A 5 13.21 6.79 29.26
N ILE A 6 12.25 7.44 29.93
CA ILE A 6 11.95 7.23 31.34
C ILE A 6 10.95 6.05 31.46
N SER A 7 11.46 4.91 31.95
CA SER A 7 10.74 3.77 32.56
C SER A 7 10.61 2.44 31.79
N ASN A 8 11.43 2.14 30.77
CA ASN A 8 11.49 0.74 30.27
C ASN A 8 12.02 -0.26 31.33
N GLU A 9 12.82 0.20 32.30
CA GLU A 9 13.26 -0.63 33.44
C GLU A 9 12.08 -1.10 34.33
N SER A 10 10.88 -0.55 34.16
CA SER A 10 9.70 -0.94 34.95
C SER A 10 8.96 -2.17 34.40
N LEU A 11 9.04 -2.45 33.09
CA LEU A 11 8.20 -3.46 32.46
C LEU A 11 8.79 -4.88 32.55
N TRP A 12 10.12 -4.98 32.56
CA TRP A 12 10.86 -6.24 32.48
C TRP A 12 11.64 -6.52 33.75
N GLU A 13 11.76 -7.79 34.08
CA GLU A 13 12.68 -8.28 35.10
C GLU A 13 13.60 -9.32 34.48
N LEU A 14 14.91 -9.04 34.48
CA LEU A 14 15.93 -9.99 34.07
C LEU A 14 15.91 -11.19 35.02
N ILE A 15 15.86 -12.41 34.47
CA ILE A 15 15.96 -13.64 35.26
C ILE A 15 17.45 -14.01 35.37
N PRO A 16 18.04 -13.99 36.59
CA PRO A 16 19.44 -14.35 36.78
C PRO A 16 19.74 -15.76 36.26
N GLY A 17 20.94 -15.95 35.70
CA GLY A 17 21.34 -17.20 35.05
C GLY A 17 21.25 -18.42 35.98
N GLU A 18 21.44 -18.20 37.27
CA GLU A 18 21.38 -19.20 38.35
C GLU A 18 19.95 -19.67 38.62
N GLN A 19 18.94 -18.84 38.33
CA GLN A 19 17.52 -19.18 38.49
C GLN A 19 16.97 -19.93 37.29
N LEU A 20 17.72 -20.01 36.19
CA LEU A 20 17.28 -20.69 34.99
C LEU A 20 17.39 -22.20 35.13
N THR A 21 16.32 -22.89 34.73
CA THR A 21 16.34 -24.35 34.58
C THR A 21 17.37 -24.76 33.52
N ARG A 22 17.95 -25.97 33.66
CA ARG A 22 18.86 -26.54 32.63
C ARG A 22 18.26 -26.51 31.22
N ARG A 23 16.94 -26.69 31.11
CA ARG A 23 16.22 -26.60 29.82
C ARG A 23 16.26 -25.18 29.24
N GLN A 24 16.03 -24.15 30.05
CA GLN A 24 16.10 -22.75 29.61
C GLN A 24 17.52 -22.37 29.20
N GLN A 25 18.52 -22.74 30.01
CA GLN A 25 19.93 -22.50 29.70
C GLN A 25 20.33 -23.15 28.37
N ARG A 26 19.94 -24.42 28.17
CA ARG A 26 20.20 -25.13 26.91
C ARG A 26 19.50 -24.47 25.71
N LEU A 27 18.23 -24.11 25.85
CA LEU A 27 17.47 -23.45 24.77
C LEU A 27 18.15 -22.13 24.35
N ARG A 28 18.60 -21.32 25.31
CA ARG A 28 19.32 -20.06 25.02
C ARG A 28 20.56 -20.31 24.15
N HIS A 29 21.35 -21.33 24.48
CA HIS A 29 22.57 -21.67 23.76
C HIS A 29 22.29 -22.25 22.36
N GLU A 30 21.33 -23.17 22.25
CA GLU A 30 20.98 -23.82 20.97
C GLU A 30 20.40 -22.85 19.94
N LEU A 31 19.57 -21.90 20.37
CA LEU A 31 18.85 -21.03 19.43
C LEU A 31 19.73 -19.96 18.77
N PHE A 32 20.80 -19.50 19.44
CA PHE A 32 21.53 -18.30 19.01
C PHE A 32 23.06 -18.44 19.05
N GLY A 33 23.59 -19.59 19.50
CA GLY A 33 25.03 -19.79 19.69
C GLY A 33 25.67 -18.90 20.78
N LYS A 34 24.89 -17.99 21.38
CA LYS A 34 25.27 -17.08 22.45
C LYS A 34 24.13 -16.99 23.48
N PRO A 35 24.44 -16.78 24.77
CA PRO A 35 23.42 -16.71 25.81
C PRO A 35 22.64 -15.38 25.74
N LEU A 36 21.53 -15.33 25.00
CA LEU A 36 20.61 -14.18 25.03
C LEU A 36 19.97 -14.02 26.41
N GLU A 37 19.78 -12.80 26.89
CA GLU A 37 19.12 -12.56 28.19
C GLU A 37 17.66 -13.05 28.18
N LEU A 38 17.22 -13.60 29.33
CA LEU A 38 15.85 -14.09 29.52
C LEU A 38 15.15 -13.19 30.54
N TYR A 39 14.05 -12.58 30.13
CA TYR A 39 13.25 -11.68 30.95
C TYR A 39 11.92 -12.33 31.33
N ARG A 40 11.25 -11.76 32.33
CA ARG A 40 9.81 -11.91 32.56
C ARG A 40 9.17 -10.53 32.67
N PHE A 41 7.90 -10.43 32.29
CA PHE A 41 7.14 -9.21 32.52
C PHE A 41 6.84 -9.04 34.01
N ARG A 42 7.04 -7.81 34.53
CA ARG A 42 6.51 -7.42 35.85
C ARG A 42 5.01 -7.12 35.78
N GLN A 43 4.58 -6.58 34.64
CA GLN A 43 3.19 -6.33 34.27
C GLN A 43 3.00 -6.71 32.80
N ASP A 44 1.86 -7.34 32.48
CA ASP A 44 1.55 -7.71 31.10
C ASP A 44 1.38 -6.44 30.25
N PRO A 45 2.11 -6.30 29.11
CA PRO A 45 1.95 -5.16 28.22
C PRO A 45 0.55 -5.11 27.63
N SER A 46 0.09 -3.90 27.34
CA SER A 46 -1.19 -3.68 26.67
C SER A 46 -1.03 -3.48 25.16
N HIS A 47 0.16 -3.08 24.71
CA HIS A 47 0.50 -2.82 23.32
C HIS A 47 1.85 -3.46 22.92
N LEU A 48 1.99 -3.78 21.63
CA LEU A 48 3.23 -4.32 21.06
C LEU A 48 4.39 -3.31 21.06
N ASN A 49 4.11 -2.00 21.02
CA ASN A 49 5.16 -0.97 21.06
C ASN A 49 5.80 -0.82 22.45
N GLU A 50 5.18 -1.35 23.51
CA GLU A 50 5.82 -1.47 24.83
C GLU A 50 6.96 -2.52 24.81
N ILE A 51 7.00 -3.36 23.76
CA ILE A 51 8.05 -4.34 23.51
C ILE A 51 9.12 -3.70 22.63
N GLU A 52 9.90 -2.81 23.24
CA GLU A 52 11.05 -2.20 22.58
C GLU A 52 12.19 -3.21 22.48
N VAL A 53 12.53 -3.55 21.25
CA VAL A 53 13.68 -4.40 20.93
C VAL A 53 14.75 -3.53 20.30
N GLU A 54 15.92 -3.45 20.94
CA GLU A 54 17.03 -2.69 20.39
C GLU A 54 17.39 -3.20 18.99
N ALA A 55 17.91 -2.33 18.14
CA ALA A 55 18.08 -2.60 16.72
C ALA A 55 18.90 -3.86 16.39
N ASN A 56 19.77 -4.32 17.30
CA ASN A 56 20.72 -5.41 17.05
C ASN A 56 20.66 -6.56 18.08
N SER A 57 19.81 -6.48 19.11
CA SER A 57 19.68 -7.54 20.12
C SER A 57 18.29 -8.17 20.02
N GLY A 58 18.22 -9.49 20.16
CA GLY A 58 16.95 -10.18 20.35
C GLY A 58 16.72 -10.40 21.84
N ILE A 59 15.47 -10.35 22.27
CA ILE A 59 15.09 -10.61 23.67
C ILE A 59 14.33 -11.93 23.77
N MET A 60 14.54 -12.65 24.88
CA MET A 60 13.76 -13.82 25.23
C MET A 60 12.88 -13.50 26.45
N ILE A 61 11.61 -13.90 26.40
CA ILE A 61 10.61 -13.59 27.42
C ILE A 61 9.97 -14.88 27.90
N LEU A 62 10.09 -15.18 29.18
CA LEU A 62 9.45 -16.32 29.84
C LEU A 62 8.01 -15.96 30.25
N ARG A 63 7.04 -16.78 29.84
CA ARG A 63 5.65 -16.69 30.30
C ARG A 63 5.36 -17.64 31.47
N THR A 64 4.29 -17.35 32.19
CA THR A 64 3.81 -18.13 33.34
C THR A 64 3.47 -19.59 32.99
N ASN A 65 2.97 -19.84 31.79
CA ASN A 65 2.68 -21.19 31.27
C ASN A 65 3.95 -21.92 30.74
N ARG A 66 5.15 -21.40 31.06
CA ARG A 66 6.47 -21.97 30.74
C ARG A 66 6.80 -22.01 29.25
N THR A 67 6.10 -21.23 28.42
CA THR A 67 6.56 -20.92 27.07
C THR A 67 7.61 -19.81 27.10
N ILE A 68 8.38 -19.72 26.01
CA ILE A 68 9.38 -18.68 25.83
C ILE A 68 9.13 -18.00 24.49
N ILE A 69 8.95 -16.69 24.54
CA ILE A 69 8.82 -15.84 23.36
C ILE A 69 10.21 -15.32 23.02
N PHE A 70 10.60 -15.41 21.77
CA PHE A 70 11.73 -14.69 21.22
C PHE A 70 11.20 -13.56 20.33
N VAL A 71 11.79 -12.37 20.45
CA VAL A 71 11.51 -11.22 19.60
C VAL A 71 12.84 -10.60 19.19
N GLY A 72 13.11 -10.50 17.90
CA GLY A 72 14.38 -9.95 17.40
C GLY A 72 14.35 -9.66 15.91
N ARG A 73 15.38 -8.96 15.41
CA ARG A 73 15.57 -8.80 13.95
C ARG A 73 16.25 -10.02 13.33
N THR A 74 17.06 -10.73 14.10
CA THR A 74 17.72 -11.96 13.67
C THR A 74 16.77 -13.14 13.79
N ARG A 75 17.01 -14.15 12.95
CA ARG A 75 16.25 -15.40 12.98
C ARG A 75 16.86 -16.35 14.01
N PRO A 76 16.05 -17.10 14.77
CA PRO A 76 16.56 -18.21 15.56
C PRO A 76 17.17 -19.29 14.65
N LEU A 77 18.27 -19.90 15.09
CA LEU A 77 19.06 -20.85 14.30
C LEU A 77 18.48 -22.27 14.30
N SER A 78 17.75 -22.67 15.34
CA SER A 78 17.27 -24.05 15.50
C SER A 78 15.76 -24.17 15.34
N THR A 79 15.36 -25.04 14.41
CA THR A 79 13.97 -25.44 14.15
C THR A 79 13.60 -26.78 14.78
N GLU A 80 14.50 -27.47 15.50
CA GLU A 80 14.27 -28.85 15.98
C GLU A 80 13.26 -28.96 17.14
N ARG A 81 12.66 -27.84 17.56
CA ARG A 81 11.78 -27.79 18.72
C ARG A 81 10.37 -27.38 18.36
N ARG A 82 9.42 -27.85 19.18
CA ARG A 82 8.02 -27.46 19.18
C ARG A 82 7.89 -25.95 19.39
N ALA A 83 7.61 -25.26 18.30
CA ALA A 83 7.59 -23.81 18.23
C ALA A 83 6.67 -23.36 17.09
N ILE A 84 6.15 -22.15 17.24
CA ILE A 84 5.53 -21.40 16.15
C ILE A 84 6.41 -20.20 15.83
N PHE A 85 6.67 -19.98 14.54
CA PHE A 85 7.46 -18.86 14.05
C PHE A 85 6.53 -17.86 13.39
N PHE A 86 6.81 -16.57 13.57
CA PHE A 86 6.03 -15.54 12.90
C PHE A 86 6.84 -14.26 12.73
N THR A 87 6.43 -13.42 11.79
CA THR A 87 7.01 -12.09 11.59
C THR A 87 5.93 -11.04 11.84
N LEU A 88 6.25 -10.06 12.68
CA LEU A 88 5.45 -8.86 12.86
C LEU A 88 6.04 -7.73 12.02
N TRP A 89 5.30 -7.27 11.03
CA TRP A 89 5.64 -6.05 10.31
C TRP A 89 5.05 -4.87 11.08
N LEU A 90 5.91 -4.12 11.73
CA LEU A 90 5.59 -2.83 12.36
C LEU A 90 6.27 -1.73 11.52
N GLU A 91 5.71 -0.52 11.47
CA GLU A 91 6.01 0.57 10.51
C GLU A 91 7.39 0.57 9.82
N LYS A 92 8.46 0.45 10.61
CA LYS A 92 9.85 0.60 10.14
C LYS A 92 10.54 -0.70 9.77
N PHE A 93 10.33 -1.78 10.52
CA PHE A 93 11.09 -3.03 10.36
C PHE A 93 10.28 -4.27 10.77
N PRO A 94 10.48 -5.41 10.08
CA PRO A 94 9.94 -6.68 10.52
C PRO A 94 10.65 -7.17 11.79
N LEU A 95 9.86 -7.64 12.77
CA LEU A 95 10.34 -8.39 13.93
C LEU A 95 10.11 -9.88 13.67
N ASN A 96 11.18 -10.64 13.71
CA ASN A 96 11.13 -12.09 13.69
C ASN A 96 10.86 -12.59 15.11
N CYS A 97 9.82 -13.40 15.25
CA CYS A 97 9.35 -13.90 16.52
C CYS A 97 9.24 -15.42 16.48
N ALA A 98 9.39 -16.01 17.66
CA ALA A 98 9.12 -17.42 17.85
C ALA A 98 8.56 -17.66 19.25
N ILE A 99 7.60 -18.59 19.40
CA ILE A 99 7.12 -19.04 20.70
C ILE A 99 7.46 -20.51 20.85
N TYR A 100 8.33 -20.81 21.81
CA TYR A 100 8.77 -22.17 22.14
C TYR A 100 7.97 -22.71 23.32
N GLY A 101 7.58 -23.97 23.25
CA GLY A 101 6.78 -24.61 24.30
C GLY A 101 7.05 -26.10 24.49
N LYS A 102 6.30 -26.72 25.40
CA LYS A 102 6.25 -28.18 25.56
C LYS A 102 5.13 -28.81 24.72
N THR A 103 4.01 -28.11 24.60
CA THR A 103 2.80 -28.55 23.94
C THR A 103 2.26 -27.43 23.07
N ASP A 104 1.52 -27.78 22.02
CA ASP A 104 0.95 -26.77 21.12
C ASP A 104 -0.12 -25.95 21.84
N VAL A 105 -0.88 -26.55 22.77
CA VAL A 105 -1.85 -25.82 23.61
C VAL A 105 -1.20 -24.65 24.37
N ALA A 106 -0.03 -24.87 25.00
CA ALA A 106 0.67 -23.81 25.72
C ALA A 106 1.19 -22.73 24.77
N ILE A 107 1.68 -23.13 23.60
CA ILE A 107 2.13 -22.21 22.55
C ILE A 107 0.96 -21.37 22.03
N ALA A 108 -0.19 -21.99 21.77
CA ALA A 108 -1.42 -21.36 21.30
C ALA A 108 -1.97 -20.33 22.30
N GLU A 109 -1.96 -20.65 23.60
CA GLU A 109 -2.33 -19.70 24.66
C GLU A 109 -1.41 -18.47 24.65
N THR A 110 -0.10 -18.67 24.53
CA THR A 110 0.87 -17.57 24.45
C THR A 110 0.75 -16.77 23.17
N ALA A 111 0.53 -17.43 22.03
CA ALA A 111 0.33 -16.80 20.73
C ALA A 111 -0.95 -15.96 20.74
N THR A 112 -2.05 -16.48 21.29
CA THR A 112 -3.30 -15.74 21.48
C THR A 112 -3.06 -14.47 22.27
N TRP A 113 -2.39 -14.56 23.41
CA TRP A 113 -2.06 -13.39 24.22
C TRP A 113 -1.22 -12.38 23.42
N PHE A 114 -0.14 -12.82 22.78
CA PHE A 114 0.81 -11.94 22.11
C PHE A 114 0.23 -11.29 20.84
N TRP A 115 -0.48 -12.05 20.02
CA TRP A 115 -1.06 -11.56 18.76
C TRP A 115 -2.28 -10.67 18.98
N SER A 116 -2.92 -10.76 20.15
CA SER A 116 -4.01 -9.87 20.58
C SER A 116 -3.55 -8.58 21.25
N LEU A 117 -2.24 -8.34 21.38
CA LEU A 117 -1.72 -7.06 21.86
C LEU A 117 -2.04 -5.95 20.85
N LYS A 118 -2.45 -4.79 21.38
CA LYS A 118 -2.76 -3.61 20.56
C LYS A 118 -1.51 -3.13 19.83
N HIS A 119 -1.69 -2.40 18.75
CA HIS A 119 -0.58 -1.85 17.96
C HIS A 119 -1.02 -0.54 17.32
N ALA A 120 -0.05 0.26 16.88
CA ALA A 120 -0.34 1.44 16.08
C ALA A 120 -1.07 1.02 14.80
N GLU A 121 -2.17 1.70 14.51
CA GLU A 121 -2.93 1.51 13.28
C GLU A 121 -2.10 2.00 12.09
N THR A 122 -1.53 1.06 11.35
CA THR A 122 -0.67 1.38 10.23
C THR A 122 -1.05 0.47 9.08
N LYS A 123 -1.15 1.03 7.87
CA LYS A 123 -1.54 0.27 6.67
C LYS A 123 -0.58 -0.88 6.34
N ARG A 124 0.64 -0.83 6.89
CA ARG A 124 1.71 -1.83 6.71
C ARG A 124 1.78 -2.85 7.85
N ALA A 125 0.92 -2.74 8.87
CA ALA A 125 0.91 -3.69 9.96
C ALA A 125 0.50 -5.07 9.44
N ALA A 126 1.36 -6.07 9.64
CA ALA A 126 1.07 -7.43 9.24
C ALA A 126 1.58 -8.45 10.27
N LEU A 127 0.81 -9.53 10.47
CA LEU A 127 1.22 -10.70 11.24
C LEU A 127 1.35 -11.88 10.28
N HIS A 128 2.59 -12.31 10.06
CA HIS A 128 2.94 -13.41 9.17
C HIS A 128 3.25 -14.65 9.99
N VAL A 129 2.28 -15.55 10.12
CA VAL A 129 2.43 -16.77 10.88
C VAL A 129 2.97 -17.88 10.01
N ASN A 130 3.96 -18.62 10.53
CA ASN A 130 4.70 -19.64 9.81
C ASN A 130 5.24 -19.15 8.48
N ASN A 131 5.87 -17.96 8.49
CA ASN A 131 6.70 -17.56 7.36
C ASN A 131 7.99 -18.36 7.41
N THR A 132 7.84 -19.65 7.13
CA THR A 132 8.95 -20.59 7.08
C THR A 132 9.72 -20.18 5.85
N PHE A 133 10.88 -19.59 6.10
CA PHE A 133 11.80 -19.16 5.07
C PHE A 133 11.94 -20.26 4.03
N PRO A 134 12.07 -19.91 2.73
CA PRO A 134 12.36 -20.87 1.69
C PRO A 134 13.50 -21.73 2.20
N ASN A 135 13.15 -22.98 2.48
CA ASN A 135 13.97 -23.93 3.20
C ASN A 135 15.26 -24.08 2.40
N VAL A 136 16.34 -23.42 2.85
CA VAL A 136 17.64 -23.55 2.17
C VAL A 136 18.10 -25.02 2.24
N TYR A 137 17.50 -25.86 3.11
CA TYR A 137 17.91 -27.25 3.33
C TYR A 137 16.78 -28.27 3.53
N GLY A 138 15.57 -28.05 2.97
CA GLY A 138 14.53 -29.10 2.90
C GLY A 138 14.01 -29.66 4.24
N MET A 139 14.22 -28.99 5.37
CA MET A 139 13.76 -29.47 6.68
C MET A 139 12.25 -29.19 6.87
N PRO A 140 11.40 -30.20 7.13
CA PRO A 140 9.96 -29.98 7.30
C PRO A 140 9.69 -29.00 8.44
N SER A 141 9.03 -27.89 8.12
CA SER A 141 8.97 -26.69 8.95
C SER A 141 7.74 -26.63 9.88
N ARG A 142 7.02 -27.73 10.08
CA ARG A 142 5.76 -27.75 10.81
C ARG A 142 5.88 -28.42 12.18
N ASN A 143 6.28 -27.62 13.17
CA ASN A 143 6.37 -28.07 14.55
C ASN A 143 5.20 -27.60 15.44
N PHE A 144 4.14 -27.02 14.85
CA PHE A 144 2.97 -26.54 15.56
C PHE A 144 1.68 -26.90 14.79
N ASP A 145 0.76 -27.57 15.48
CA ASP A 145 -0.58 -27.87 14.98
C ASP A 145 -1.54 -26.71 15.28
N PHE A 146 -2.11 -26.07 14.25
CA PHE A 146 -3.04 -24.95 14.46
C PHE A 146 -4.42 -25.40 14.88
N THR A 147 -4.79 -26.68 14.68
CA THR A 147 -6.10 -27.19 15.12
C THR A 147 -6.28 -27.09 16.63
N VAL A 148 -5.19 -26.94 17.40
CA VAL A 148 -5.25 -26.74 18.85
C VAL A 148 -5.74 -25.34 19.27
N LEU A 149 -5.77 -24.35 18.36
CA LEU A 149 -6.32 -23.03 18.67
C LEU A 149 -7.82 -23.16 18.90
N ARG A 150 -8.25 -22.88 20.13
CA ARG A 150 -9.66 -22.95 20.48
C ARG A 150 -10.47 -21.85 19.77
N PRO A 151 -11.79 -22.05 19.61
CA PRO A 151 -12.66 -21.03 19.03
C PRO A 151 -12.55 -19.64 19.64
N ASP A 152 -12.49 -19.54 20.98
CA ASP A 152 -12.34 -18.29 21.72
C ASP A 152 -11.00 -17.61 21.44
N GLN A 153 -9.94 -18.40 21.33
CA GLN A 153 -8.59 -17.93 21.04
C GLN A 153 -8.48 -17.34 19.63
N LEU A 154 -8.94 -18.08 18.62
CA LEU A 154 -8.94 -17.62 17.23
C LEU A 154 -9.80 -16.36 17.06
N SER A 155 -11.00 -16.35 17.65
CA SER A 155 -11.89 -15.19 17.63
C SER A 155 -11.18 -13.95 18.20
N ARG A 156 -10.54 -14.08 19.36
CA ARG A 156 -9.80 -12.99 20.01
C ARG A 156 -8.63 -12.50 19.16
N ILE A 157 -7.91 -13.39 18.47
CA ILE A 157 -6.83 -13.00 17.56
C ILE A 157 -7.41 -12.16 16.42
N LEU A 158 -8.47 -12.62 15.75
CA LEU A 158 -9.09 -11.91 14.63
C LEU A 158 -9.65 -10.54 15.05
N GLU A 159 -10.39 -10.50 16.16
CA GLU A 159 -11.04 -9.29 16.69
C GLU A 159 -10.03 -8.24 17.19
N SER A 160 -8.84 -8.67 17.59
CA SER A 160 -7.76 -7.75 17.99
C SER A 160 -6.97 -7.19 16.79
N ASN A 161 -7.28 -7.65 15.58
CA ASN A 161 -6.53 -7.36 14.35
C ASN A 161 -7.42 -6.93 13.16
N PRO A 162 -8.40 -6.03 13.34
CA PRO A 162 -9.37 -5.71 12.28
C PRO A 162 -8.73 -5.02 11.07
N GLN A 163 -7.67 -4.24 11.27
CA GLN A 163 -6.95 -3.52 10.20
C GLN A 163 -5.61 -4.17 9.82
N ARG A 164 -5.13 -5.12 10.62
CA ARG A 164 -3.83 -5.76 10.40
C ARG A 164 -3.98 -6.82 9.33
N LYS A 165 -3.02 -6.89 8.39
CA LYS A 165 -2.95 -8.00 7.45
C LYS A 165 -2.55 -9.28 8.20
N LEU A 166 -3.40 -10.30 8.16
CA LEU A 166 -3.19 -11.59 8.80
C LEU A 166 -2.80 -12.61 7.74
N TRP A 167 -1.57 -13.07 7.82
CA TRP A 167 -0.98 -13.98 6.85
C TRP A 167 -0.80 -15.34 7.52
N LEU A 168 -1.64 -16.29 7.10
CA LEU A 168 -1.78 -17.61 7.70
C LEU A 168 -1.42 -18.68 6.67
N GLU A 169 -0.50 -19.57 7.04
CA GLU A 169 -0.18 -20.74 6.21
C GLU A 169 -1.37 -21.71 6.19
N VAL A 170 -1.83 -22.08 4.99
CA VAL A 170 -2.98 -22.98 4.80
C VAL A 170 -2.58 -24.42 5.10
N GLY A 171 -3.55 -25.24 5.53
CA GLY A 171 -3.36 -26.68 5.73
C GLY A 171 -3.11 -27.13 7.16
N THR A 172 -3.48 -26.31 8.15
CA THR A 172 -3.43 -26.66 9.59
C THR A 172 -4.72 -26.29 10.34
N PHE A 173 -5.70 -25.68 9.66
CA PHE A 173 -6.96 -25.28 10.27
C PHE A 173 -8.02 -26.37 10.15
N SER A 174 -8.83 -26.53 11.19
CA SER A 174 -10.01 -27.38 11.15
C SER A 174 -11.17 -26.69 10.41
N PRO A 175 -12.18 -27.43 9.92
CA PRO A 175 -13.39 -26.84 9.34
C PRO A 175 -14.08 -25.85 10.29
N GLU A 176 -14.10 -26.12 11.60
CA GLU A 176 -14.69 -25.22 12.60
C GLU A 176 -13.93 -23.89 12.69
N GLN A 177 -12.61 -23.93 12.61
CA GLN A 177 -11.77 -22.72 12.60
C GLN A 177 -11.97 -21.93 11.30
N ALA A 178 -12.13 -22.62 10.17
CA ALA A 178 -12.45 -22.00 8.89
C ALA A 178 -13.78 -21.24 8.95
N VAL A 179 -14.83 -21.84 9.54
CA VAL A 179 -16.11 -21.16 9.78
C VAL A 179 -15.90 -19.92 10.64
N ILE A 180 -15.15 -20.02 11.73
CA ILE A 180 -14.87 -18.88 12.63
C ILE A 180 -14.23 -17.71 11.89
N MET A 181 -13.28 -17.96 11.00
CA MET A 181 -12.63 -16.93 10.17
C MET A 181 -13.61 -16.28 9.19
N ALA A 182 -14.44 -17.08 8.53
CA ALA A 182 -15.42 -16.58 7.54
C ALA A 182 -16.54 -15.74 8.17
N THR A 183 -17.05 -16.14 9.35
CA THR A 183 -18.23 -15.53 9.97
C THR A 183 -17.95 -14.41 10.97
N ARG A 184 -16.69 -13.96 11.14
CA ARG A 184 -16.40 -12.82 12.03
C ARG A 184 -17.15 -11.58 11.54
N PRO A 185 -17.83 -10.82 12.42
CA PRO A 185 -18.62 -9.65 12.00
C PRO A 185 -17.75 -8.48 11.54
N CYS A 186 -16.49 -8.41 11.96
CA CYS A 186 -15.55 -7.38 11.54
C CYS A 186 -15.01 -7.63 10.12
N THR A 187 -14.62 -6.54 9.46
CA THR A 187 -13.80 -6.57 8.25
C THR A 187 -12.43 -7.16 8.59
N LEU A 188 -11.94 -8.06 7.75
CA LEU A 188 -10.66 -8.75 7.91
C LEU A 188 -9.78 -8.51 6.66
N ASN A 189 -8.47 -8.50 6.86
CA ASN A 189 -7.49 -8.59 5.78
C ASN A 189 -6.73 -9.91 5.94
N LEU A 190 -7.24 -10.96 5.29
CA LEU A 190 -6.79 -12.33 5.47
C LEU A 190 -6.04 -12.82 4.23
N GLU A 191 -4.82 -13.30 4.42
CA GLU A 191 -4.02 -13.96 3.39
C GLU A 191 -3.75 -15.41 3.78
N PHE A 192 -4.08 -16.30 2.85
CA PHE A 192 -3.89 -17.73 2.92
C PHE A 192 -2.75 -18.12 2.00
N VAL A 193 -1.65 -18.62 2.56
CA VAL A 193 -0.50 -19.08 1.77
C VAL A 193 -0.40 -20.59 1.76
N TYR A 194 -0.42 -21.15 0.56
CA TYR A 194 -0.21 -22.57 0.35
C TYR A 194 1.30 -22.86 0.33
N GLY A 195 1.79 -23.44 1.41
CA GLY A 195 3.21 -23.81 1.54
C GLY A 195 3.64 -24.94 0.60
N PHE A 196 4.96 -25.04 0.37
CA PHE A 196 5.58 -26.06 -0.49
C PHE A 196 5.38 -27.52 -0.03
N LEU A 197 4.80 -27.75 1.14
CA LEU A 197 4.68 -29.07 1.79
C LEU A 197 3.29 -29.33 2.38
N THR A 198 2.26 -28.56 2.01
CA THR A 198 0.92 -28.76 2.56
C THR A 198 0.30 -30.08 2.11
N GLU A 199 -0.14 -30.86 3.11
CA GLU A 199 -1.27 -31.77 2.91
C GLU A 199 -2.51 -30.95 2.54
N PRO A 200 -3.43 -31.49 1.73
CA PRO A 200 -4.67 -30.80 1.37
C PRO A 200 -5.42 -30.35 2.63
N ILE A 201 -6.10 -29.20 2.55
CA ILE A 201 -7.04 -28.79 3.58
C ILE A 201 -7.99 -29.97 3.83
N THR A 202 -8.25 -30.28 5.10
CA THR A 202 -9.08 -31.43 5.50
C THR A 202 -10.44 -31.48 4.80
N ASP A 203 -11.00 -30.33 4.41
CA ASP A 203 -12.26 -30.19 3.68
C ASP A 203 -12.13 -29.43 2.34
N ASP A 204 -10.91 -29.24 1.84
CA ASP A 204 -10.63 -28.51 0.59
C ASP A 204 -11.25 -27.09 0.57
N GLY A 205 -11.33 -26.43 1.74
CA GLY A 205 -11.86 -25.07 1.89
C GLY A 205 -13.39 -24.95 1.86
N THR A 206 -14.12 -26.08 1.91
CA THR A 206 -15.58 -26.11 1.75
C THR A 206 -16.31 -25.39 2.89
N ALA A 207 -15.92 -25.60 4.14
CA ALA A 207 -16.56 -24.98 5.30
C ALA A 207 -16.35 -23.45 5.31
N PHE A 208 -15.17 -22.99 4.88
CA PHE A 208 -14.88 -21.56 4.73
C PHE A 208 -15.84 -20.91 3.73
N LEU A 209 -15.96 -21.48 2.53
CA LEU A 209 -16.84 -20.94 1.48
C LEU A 209 -18.32 -21.00 1.85
N ASN A 210 -18.78 -22.12 2.43
CA ASN A 210 -20.16 -22.25 2.89
C ASN A 210 -20.49 -21.19 3.94
N ALA A 211 -19.55 -20.89 4.85
CA ALA A 211 -19.73 -19.87 5.87
C ALA A 211 -19.69 -18.44 5.30
N LEU A 212 -18.83 -18.18 4.30
CA LEU A 212 -18.81 -16.89 3.60
C LEU A 212 -20.12 -16.62 2.86
N GLU A 213 -20.70 -17.61 2.19
CA GLU A 213 -21.98 -17.48 1.48
C GLU A 213 -23.15 -17.07 2.40
N GLN A 214 -23.07 -17.35 3.70
CA GLN A 214 -24.09 -16.93 4.66
C GLN A 214 -23.88 -15.51 5.20
N ARG A 215 -22.72 -14.91 4.94
CA ARG A 215 -22.33 -13.62 5.48
C ARG A 215 -23.14 -12.50 4.80
N GLN A 216 -23.62 -11.56 5.60
CA GLN A 216 -24.40 -10.39 5.13
C GLN A 216 -23.60 -9.08 5.19
N THR A 217 -22.40 -9.11 5.76
CA THR A 217 -21.50 -7.96 5.89
C THR A 217 -20.29 -8.13 5.00
N ILE A 218 -19.69 -7.01 4.58
CA ILE A 218 -18.44 -7.00 3.81
C ILE A 218 -17.35 -7.77 4.57
N PHE A 219 -16.62 -8.65 3.88
CA PHE A 219 -15.51 -9.43 4.43
C PHE A 219 -14.24 -8.58 4.56
N GLY A 220 -13.98 -7.70 3.59
CA GLY A 220 -12.76 -6.91 3.51
C GLY A 220 -11.86 -7.44 2.41
N SER A 221 -10.63 -7.82 2.78
CA SER A 221 -9.62 -8.31 1.84
C SER A 221 -9.36 -9.80 2.03
N LEU A 222 -9.42 -10.56 0.95
CA LEU A 222 -9.04 -11.98 0.91
C LEU A 222 -7.93 -12.18 -0.11
N CYS A 223 -6.82 -12.78 0.32
CA CYS A 223 -5.73 -13.20 -0.55
C CYS A 223 -5.56 -14.72 -0.49
N LEU A 224 -5.64 -15.39 -1.64
CA LEU A 224 -5.31 -16.79 -1.81
C LEU A 224 -4.00 -16.88 -2.60
N HIS A 225 -2.96 -17.40 -1.95
CA HIS A 225 -1.60 -17.34 -2.45
C HIS A 225 -1.07 -18.76 -2.70
N GLY A 226 -1.13 -19.20 -3.95
CA GLY A 226 -0.39 -20.37 -4.44
C GLY A 226 1.08 -20.03 -4.69
N SER A 227 1.93 -21.01 -4.93
CA SER A 227 3.30 -20.76 -5.35
C SER A 227 3.45 -20.92 -6.87
N GLN A 228 4.51 -20.35 -7.44
CA GLN A 228 5.12 -20.97 -8.64
C GLN A 228 5.37 -22.45 -8.28
N ALA A 229 5.33 -23.44 -9.14
CA ALA A 229 5.39 -24.87 -8.76
C ALA A 229 4.14 -25.46 -8.07
N ARG A 230 3.29 -24.70 -7.34
CA ARG A 230 2.03 -25.24 -6.78
C ARG A 230 0.90 -24.24 -6.84
N ALA A 231 -0.03 -24.48 -7.74
CA ALA A 231 -1.26 -23.70 -7.84
C ALA A 231 -2.11 -23.81 -6.55
N ILE A 232 -3.01 -22.84 -6.37
CA ILE A 232 -4.03 -22.87 -5.32
C ILE A 232 -4.85 -24.17 -5.47
N PRO A 233 -4.96 -25.01 -4.42
CA PRO A 233 -5.78 -26.21 -4.43
C PRO A 233 -7.25 -25.82 -4.20
N LEU A 234 -7.83 -25.06 -5.13
CA LEU A 234 -9.25 -24.73 -5.13
C LEU A 234 -9.83 -25.16 -6.47
N SER A 235 -10.75 -26.13 -6.47
CA SER A 235 -11.40 -26.55 -7.72
C SER A 235 -12.11 -25.38 -8.41
N ARG A 236 -12.28 -25.49 -9.73
CA ARG A 236 -12.99 -24.50 -10.53
C ARG A 236 -14.36 -24.14 -9.97
N VAL A 237 -15.16 -25.14 -9.59
CA VAL A 237 -16.49 -24.94 -9.00
C VAL A 237 -16.44 -24.06 -7.75
N LYS A 238 -15.42 -24.25 -6.91
CA LYS A 238 -15.24 -23.46 -5.69
C LYS A 238 -14.74 -22.04 -5.99
N MET A 239 -13.86 -21.88 -6.99
CA MET A 239 -13.46 -20.56 -7.45
C MET A 239 -14.65 -19.78 -8.04
N GLU A 240 -15.53 -20.44 -8.79
CA GLU A 240 -16.74 -19.84 -9.37
C GLU A 240 -17.75 -19.44 -8.28
N ARG A 241 -17.82 -20.20 -7.18
CA ARG A 241 -18.61 -19.82 -6.00
C ARG A 241 -18.01 -18.59 -5.32
N LEU A 242 -16.68 -18.58 -5.11
CA LEU A 242 -15.96 -17.46 -4.50
C LEU A 242 -16.14 -16.16 -5.31
N ALA A 243 -16.00 -16.23 -6.64
CA ALA A 243 -16.12 -15.08 -7.52
C ALA A 243 -17.51 -14.43 -7.49
N ARG A 244 -18.57 -15.21 -7.25
CA ARG A 244 -19.95 -14.72 -7.16
C ARG A 244 -20.28 -14.01 -5.85
N LEU A 245 -19.35 -13.97 -4.88
CA LEU A 245 -19.58 -13.31 -3.60
C LEU A 245 -19.34 -11.81 -3.69
N GLU A 246 -20.39 -11.03 -3.48
CA GLU A 246 -20.35 -9.56 -3.36
C GLU A 246 -19.90 -9.10 -1.96
N LEU A 247 -18.82 -9.71 -1.44
CA LEU A 247 -18.35 -9.51 -0.07
C LEU A 247 -16.97 -8.87 0.03
N PHE A 248 -16.22 -8.77 -1.07
CA PHE A 248 -14.80 -8.40 -1.03
C PHE A 248 -14.57 -6.97 -1.49
N ASP A 249 -13.92 -6.18 -0.64
CA ASP A 249 -13.30 -4.93 -1.06
C ASP A 249 -12.13 -5.24 -1.99
N ASN A 250 -11.26 -6.18 -1.57
CA ASN A 250 -10.10 -6.62 -2.36
C ASN A 250 -10.05 -8.15 -2.44
N LEU A 251 -9.95 -8.69 -3.65
CA LEU A 251 -9.72 -10.11 -3.89
C LEU A 251 -8.37 -10.31 -4.57
N THR A 252 -7.48 -11.01 -3.89
CA THR A 252 -6.16 -11.35 -4.44
C THR A 252 -6.05 -12.84 -4.69
N ILE A 253 -5.75 -13.24 -5.92
CA ILE A 253 -5.58 -14.65 -6.31
C ILE A 253 -4.23 -14.79 -7.01
N LEU A 254 -3.31 -15.53 -6.37
CA LEU A 254 -1.97 -15.74 -6.90
C LEU A 254 -1.78 -17.20 -7.30
N PHE A 255 -1.48 -17.43 -8.57
CA PHE A 255 -1.29 -18.75 -9.16
C PHE A 255 -2.50 -19.68 -8.99
N PRO A 256 -3.68 -19.32 -9.51
CA PRO A 256 -4.78 -20.28 -9.64
C PRO A 256 -4.36 -21.46 -10.52
N ASN A 257 -5.05 -22.60 -10.37
CA ASN A 257 -4.86 -23.72 -11.28
C ASN A 257 -5.37 -23.38 -12.69
N GLU A 258 -4.94 -24.16 -13.69
CA GLU A 258 -5.26 -23.94 -15.11
C GLU A 258 -6.77 -23.80 -15.35
N GLU A 259 -7.58 -24.71 -14.82
CA GLU A 259 -9.03 -24.71 -15.01
C GLU A 259 -9.74 -23.48 -14.40
N SER A 260 -9.10 -22.83 -13.44
CA SER A 260 -9.65 -21.69 -12.70
C SER A 260 -8.97 -20.37 -13.04
N ALA A 261 -7.99 -20.34 -13.95
CA ALA A 261 -7.14 -19.17 -14.16
C ALA A 261 -7.90 -17.90 -14.55
N LEU A 262 -9.04 -18.08 -15.25
CA LEU A 262 -9.86 -16.97 -15.75
C LEU A 262 -11.08 -16.66 -14.86
N VAL A 263 -11.42 -17.55 -13.94
CA VAL A 263 -12.60 -17.38 -13.08
C VAL A 263 -12.53 -16.12 -12.22
N PRO A 264 -11.38 -15.73 -11.63
CA PRO A 264 -11.30 -14.52 -10.81
C PRO A 264 -11.69 -13.23 -11.52
N PHE A 265 -11.57 -13.13 -12.85
CA PHE A 265 -11.93 -11.90 -13.58
C PHE A 265 -13.41 -11.54 -13.43
N SER A 266 -14.29 -12.54 -13.33
CA SER A 266 -15.73 -12.33 -13.16
C SER A 266 -16.15 -12.07 -11.72
N ALA A 267 -15.18 -11.88 -10.80
CA ALA A 267 -15.49 -11.62 -9.40
C ALA A 267 -16.07 -10.20 -9.20
N THR A 268 -17.07 -10.09 -8.33
CA THR A 268 -17.75 -8.83 -7.99
C THR A 268 -17.00 -8.02 -6.91
N ALA A 269 -15.67 -8.09 -6.87
CA ALA A 269 -14.86 -7.41 -5.88
C ALA A 269 -14.56 -5.94 -6.25
N GLY A 270 -14.38 -5.08 -5.25
CA GLY A 270 -14.01 -3.67 -5.44
C GLY A 270 -12.69 -3.51 -6.19
N GLU A 271 -11.71 -4.37 -5.89
CA GLU A 271 -10.43 -4.49 -6.57
C GLU A 271 -10.02 -5.97 -6.70
N ILE A 272 -9.42 -6.31 -7.84
CA ILE A 272 -8.90 -7.65 -8.11
C ILE A 272 -7.41 -7.55 -8.39
N HIS A 273 -6.60 -8.25 -7.59
CA HIS A 273 -5.19 -8.49 -7.89
C HIS A 273 -5.01 -9.95 -8.29
N LEU A 274 -4.59 -10.19 -9.52
CA LEU A 274 -4.52 -11.53 -10.09
C LEU A 274 -3.13 -11.79 -10.64
N GLN A 275 -2.50 -12.87 -10.20
CA GLN A 275 -1.27 -13.37 -10.77
C GLN A 275 -1.51 -14.74 -11.41
N VAL A 276 -1.38 -14.83 -12.73
CA VAL A 276 -1.62 -16.08 -13.48
C VAL A 276 -0.38 -16.51 -14.23
N ARG A 277 -0.22 -17.81 -14.41
CA ARG A 277 0.77 -18.35 -15.34
C ARG A 277 0.27 -18.10 -16.75
N ALA A 278 1.08 -17.48 -17.59
CA ALA A 278 0.70 -17.18 -18.97
C ALA A 278 0.38 -18.45 -19.77
N GLU A 279 0.99 -19.59 -19.42
CA GLU A 279 0.73 -20.90 -20.03
C GLU A 279 -0.71 -21.39 -19.85
N TYR A 280 -1.42 -20.94 -18.80
CA TYR A 280 -2.81 -21.32 -18.49
C TYR A 280 -3.85 -20.51 -19.23
N VAL A 281 -3.45 -19.47 -19.97
CA VAL A 281 -4.37 -18.59 -20.68
C VAL A 281 -3.98 -18.54 -22.14
N ARG A 282 -4.95 -18.77 -23.03
CA ARG A 282 -4.79 -18.63 -24.47
C ARG A 282 -5.30 -17.26 -24.90
N PRO A 283 -4.76 -16.67 -25.98
CA PRO A 283 -5.23 -15.39 -26.52
C PRO A 283 -6.76 -15.30 -26.67
N ARG A 284 -7.39 -16.34 -27.24
CA ARG A 284 -8.84 -16.39 -27.48
C ARG A 284 -9.69 -16.45 -26.22
N ASP A 285 -9.10 -16.82 -25.08
CA ASP A 285 -9.86 -16.91 -23.84
C ASP A 285 -10.26 -15.51 -23.33
N PHE A 286 -9.58 -14.46 -23.80
CA PHE A 286 -9.92 -13.07 -23.48
C PHE A 286 -11.12 -12.52 -24.27
N ASP A 287 -11.44 -13.10 -25.43
CA ASP A 287 -12.44 -12.54 -26.37
C ASP A 287 -13.84 -12.41 -25.71
N SER A 288 -14.17 -13.34 -24.82
CA SER A 288 -15.47 -13.39 -24.12
C SER A 288 -15.34 -13.14 -22.62
N LEU A 289 -14.19 -12.70 -22.12
CA LEU A 289 -13.93 -12.61 -20.69
C LEU A 289 -14.73 -11.45 -20.08
N ASP A 290 -15.57 -11.76 -19.10
CA ASP A 290 -16.30 -10.73 -18.35
C ASP A 290 -15.49 -10.30 -17.14
N ILE A 291 -15.09 -9.02 -17.11
CA ILE A 291 -14.23 -8.44 -16.07
C ILE A 291 -15.06 -7.45 -15.25
N VAL A 292 -15.76 -7.92 -14.23
CA VAL A 292 -16.77 -7.08 -13.55
C VAL A 292 -16.16 -5.90 -12.80
N THR A 293 -14.95 -6.05 -12.25
CA THR A 293 -14.29 -4.99 -11.48
C THR A 293 -13.83 -3.82 -12.36
N LYS A 294 -13.83 -2.62 -11.79
CA LYS A 294 -13.23 -1.43 -12.39
C LYS A 294 -11.76 -1.24 -12.01
N ASN A 295 -11.27 -1.99 -11.01
CA ASN A 295 -9.92 -1.89 -10.48
C ASN A 295 -9.24 -3.27 -10.60
N LEU A 296 -8.43 -3.45 -11.64
CA LEU A 296 -7.76 -4.72 -11.94
C LEU A 296 -6.25 -4.51 -11.94
N ASP A 297 -5.50 -5.32 -11.19
CA ASP A 297 -4.05 -5.47 -11.32
C ASP A 297 -3.72 -6.91 -11.73
N LEU A 298 -3.30 -7.09 -12.99
CA LEU A 298 -2.98 -8.37 -13.59
C LEU A 298 -1.46 -8.55 -13.70
N THR A 299 -0.94 -9.61 -13.11
CA THR A 299 0.44 -10.08 -13.32
C THR A 299 0.43 -11.36 -14.15
N LEU A 300 1.08 -11.32 -15.30
CA LEU A 300 1.33 -12.50 -16.13
C LEU A 300 2.72 -13.05 -15.82
N TYR A 301 2.78 -14.21 -15.16
CA TYR A 301 4.01 -14.91 -14.83
C TYR A 301 4.42 -15.89 -15.92
N MET A 302 5.71 -15.91 -16.24
CA MET A 302 6.28 -16.81 -17.24
C MET A 302 7.60 -17.43 -16.82
N PRO A 303 7.73 -18.75 -16.86
CA PRO A 303 9.05 -19.37 -16.81
C PRO A 303 9.73 -19.38 -18.18
N ASP A 304 9.05 -19.80 -19.27
CA ASP A 304 9.74 -20.10 -20.56
C ASP A 304 8.80 -20.03 -21.80
N VAL A 305 7.82 -19.12 -21.85
CA VAL A 305 6.72 -19.21 -22.84
C VAL A 305 6.92 -18.35 -24.10
N ASP A 306 6.91 -18.99 -25.27
CA ASP A 306 6.79 -18.32 -26.57
C ASP A 306 5.41 -17.64 -26.73
N ASN A 307 5.39 -16.51 -27.47
CA ASN A 307 4.16 -15.82 -27.91
C ASN A 307 3.38 -15.07 -26.82
N MET A 308 4.07 -14.33 -25.96
CA MET A 308 3.43 -13.41 -25.00
C MET A 308 2.66 -12.29 -25.65
N ASP A 309 3.21 -11.74 -26.73
CA ASP A 309 2.61 -10.61 -27.42
C ASP A 309 1.15 -10.90 -27.74
N SER A 310 0.84 -12.10 -28.27
CA SER A 310 -0.55 -12.46 -28.58
C SER A 310 -1.48 -12.45 -27.36
N ARG A 311 -1.01 -12.85 -26.18
CA ARG A 311 -1.81 -12.88 -24.94
C ARG A 311 -2.02 -11.48 -24.40
N LEU A 312 -0.95 -10.69 -24.33
CA LEU A 312 -1.00 -9.29 -23.92
C LEU A 312 -1.89 -8.48 -24.86
N ILE A 313 -1.70 -8.62 -26.18
CA ILE A 313 -2.50 -7.96 -27.22
C ILE A 313 -3.98 -8.34 -27.06
N SER A 314 -4.30 -9.63 -26.88
CA SER A 314 -5.69 -10.07 -26.74
C SER A 314 -6.34 -9.54 -25.46
N PHE A 315 -5.61 -9.55 -24.35
CA PHE A 315 -6.06 -8.91 -23.11
C PHE A 315 -6.30 -7.41 -23.28
N LEU A 316 -5.36 -6.67 -23.88
CA LEU A 316 -5.49 -5.24 -24.14
C LEU A 316 -6.64 -4.92 -25.11
N HIS A 317 -6.88 -5.75 -26.12
CA HIS A 317 -8.06 -5.63 -26.98
C HIS A 317 -9.34 -5.82 -26.18
N ARG A 318 -9.39 -6.78 -25.26
CA ARG A 318 -10.55 -6.94 -24.39
C ARG A 318 -10.74 -5.72 -23.48
N VAL A 319 -9.68 -5.19 -22.87
CA VAL A 319 -9.73 -3.95 -22.08
C VAL A 319 -10.23 -2.76 -22.90
N THR A 320 -9.81 -2.67 -24.17
CA THR A 320 -10.26 -1.65 -25.13
C THR A 320 -11.77 -1.76 -25.37
N GLN A 321 -12.29 -2.97 -25.54
CA GLN A 321 -13.72 -3.21 -25.75
C GLN A 321 -14.58 -2.86 -24.52
N LEU A 322 -14.05 -3.11 -23.32
CA LEU A 322 -14.77 -2.87 -22.06
C LEU A 322 -14.81 -1.39 -21.69
N GLY A 323 -13.68 -0.68 -21.74
CA GLY A 323 -13.64 0.79 -21.68
C GLY A 323 -14.05 1.46 -20.36
N TYR A 324 -14.26 0.70 -19.27
CA TYR A 324 -14.79 1.22 -18.00
C TYR A 324 -13.83 1.17 -16.80
N PHE A 325 -12.55 0.88 -17.02
CA PHE A 325 -11.59 0.77 -15.91
C PHE A 325 -11.30 2.13 -15.27
N GLU A 326 -11.26 2.16 -13.94
CA GLU A 326 -10.79 3.31 -13.16
C GLU A 326 -9.33 3.13 -12.73
N SER A 327 -8.92 1.88 -12.48
CA SER A 327 -7.55 1.47 -12.18
C SER A 327 -7.19 0.23 -12.99
N LEU A 328 -6.10 0.29 -13.74
CA LEU A 328 -5.59 -0.83 -14.52
C LEU A 328 -4.10 -1.03 -14.25
N GLY A 329 -3.73 -2.19 -13.71
CA GLY A 329 -2.36 -2.64 -13.56
C GLY A 329 -2.09 -3.83 -14.46
N ILE A 330 -0.95 -3.81 -15.13
CA ILE A 330 -0.46 -4.91 -15.94
C ILE A 330 1.04 -5.07 -15.64
N THR A 331 1.43 -6.27 -15.18
CA THR A 331 2.82 -6.61 -14.89
C THR A 331 3.22 -7.86 -15.65
N LEU A 332 4.39 -7.84 -16.31
CA LEU A 332 4.92 -8.97 -17.08
C LEU A 332 6.12 -9.57 -16.36
N GLN A 333 5.90 -10.61 -15.55
CA GLN A 333 6.98 -11.20 -14.78
C GLN A 333 7.74 -12.24 -15.61
N HIS A 334 8.78 -11.79 -16.32
CA HIS A 334 9.98 -12.50 -16.80
C HIS A 334 10.62 -11.78 -18.01
N ARG A 335 11.94 -11.59 -17.97
CA ARG A 335 12.72 -10.88 -18.99
C ARG A 335 13.04 -11.77 -20.18
N MET A 336 12.18 -11.82 -21.20
CA MET A 336 12.65 -12.15 -22.54
C MET A 336 12.01 -11.25 -23.59
N MET A 337 12.86 -10.67 -24.44
CA MET A 337 12.48 -9.84 -25.58
C MET A 337 11.63 -10.68 -26.55
N THR A 338 10.40 -10.27 -26.79
CA THR A 338 9.52 -10.91 -27.77
C THR A 338 9.38 -10.05 -29.03
N MET A 339 9.23 -10.73 -30.16
CA MET A 339 9.04 -10.12 -31.48
C MET A 339 7.57 -9.77 -31.69
N GLY A 340 7.22 -8.49 -31.61
CA GLY A 340 5.82 -8.03 -31.76
C GLY A 340 5.46 -6.71 -31.07
N THR A 341 6.47 -5.99 -30.55
CA THR A 341 6.35 -4.77 -29.74
C THR A 341 5.41 -3.73 -30.31
N GLU A 342 5.49 -3.43 -31.61
CA GLU A 342 4.63 -2.42 -32.26
C GLU A 342 3.13 -2.73 -32.14
N THR A 343 2.73 -4.00 -32.24
CA THR A 343 1.31 -4.40 -32.14
C THR A 343 0.83 -4.32 -30.68
N ALA A 344 1.69 -4.73 -29.74
CA ALA A 344 1.41 -4.59 -28.31
C ALA A 344 1.28 -3.12 -27.88
N VAL A 345 2.16 -2.24 -28.38
CA VAL A 345 2.10 -0.78 -28.17
C VAL A 345 0.80 -0.21 -28.73
N GLN A 346 0.38 -0.65 -29.92
CA GLN A 346 -0.90 -0.28 -30.52
C GLN A 346 -2.10 -0.65 -29.66
N ALA A 347 -2.11 -1.90 -29.18
CA ALA A 347 -3.17 -2.40 -28.32
C ALA A 347 -3.20 -1.64 -26.99
N LEU A 348 -2.04 -1.29 -26.42
CA LEU A 348 -1.95 -0.50 -25.19
C LEU A 348 -2.49 0.92 -25.38
N ILE A 349 -2.09 1.61 -26.45
CA ILE A 349 -2.60 2.95 -26.79
C ILE A 349 -4.12 2.90 -27.00
N ALA A 350 -4.63 1.88 -27.70
CA ALA A 350 -6.06 1.70 -27.88
C ALA A 350 -6.78 1.49 -26.55
N ALA A 351 -6.22 0.68 -25.65
CA ALA A 351 -6.76 0.46 -24.31
C ALA A 351 -6.81 1.75 -23.50
N ILE A 352 -5.74 2.55 -23.50
CA ILE A 352 -5.70 3.86 -22.81
C ILE A 352 -6.79 4.79 -23.38
N ASN A 353 -6.82 4.97 -24.71
CA ASN A 353 -7.72 5.93 -25.35
C ASN A 353 -9.21 5.56 -25.22
N ASN A 354 -9.55 4.27 -25.14
CA ASN A 354 -10.94 3.81 -25.02
C ASN A 354 -11.39 3.67 -23.55
N ASN A 355 -10.58 4.05 -22.57
CA ASN A 355 -10.93 4.02 -21.15
C ASN A 355 -10.98 5.43 -20.54
N PRO A 356 -11.95 6.29 -20.91
CA PRO A 356 -11.98 7.69 -20.46
C PRO A 356 -12.08 7.87 -18.94
N GLY A 357 -12.54 6.84 -18.22
CA GLY A 357 -12.62 6.79 -16.76
C GLY A 357 -11.30 6.44 -16.06
N LEU A 358 -10.24 6.10 -16.79
CA LEU A 358 -8.99 5.62 -16.23
C LEU A 358 -8.27 6.72 -15.44
N LYS A 359 -8.05 6.47 -14.14
CA LYS A 359 -7.38 7.37 -13.20
C LYS A 359 -5.99 6.88 -12.83
N TYR A 360 -5.81 5.57 -12.74
CA TYR A 360 -4.54 4.92 -12.39
C TYR A 360 -4.16 3.88 -13.45
N LEU A 361 -2.91 3.92 -13.90
CA LEU A 361 -2.34 2.93 -14.81
C LEU A 361 -1.00 2.42 -14.26
N LYS A 362 -0.82 1.11 -14.11
CA LYS A 362 0.47 0.51 -13.75
C LYS A 362 0.97 -0.37 -14.89
N LEU A 363 2.21 -0.13 -15.31
CA LEU A 363 2.93 -0.87 -16.34
C LEU A 363 4.22 -1.42 -15.72
N GLY A 364 4.12 -2.61 -15.11
CA GLY A 364 5.21 -3.27 -14.41
C GLY A 364 6.01 -4.20 -15.33
N GLU A 365 7.34 -4.13 -15.25
CA GLU A 365 8.25 -5.00 -16.04
C GLU A 365 7.95 -4.98 -17.56
N MET A 366 7.50 -3.82 -18.08
CA MET A 366 7.21 -3.60 -19.50
C MET A 366 8.38 -2.91 -20.22
N ASP A 367 9.58 -3.44 -20.01
CA ASP A 367 10.86 -2.92 -20.51
C ASP A 367 10.83 -2.70 -22.06
N PHE A 368 10.03 -3.50 -22.78
CA PHE A 368 9.86 -3.36 -24.23
C PHE A 368 9.32 -1.99 -24.70
N LEU A 369 8.66 -1.23 -23.84
CA LEU A 369 8.19 0.12 -24.13
C LEU A 369 9.34 1.11 -24.33
N PHE A 370 10.54 0.78 -23.84
CA PHE A 370 11.70 1.65 -23.76
C PHE A 370 12.80 1.30 -24.78
N TYR A 371 12.73 0.14 -25.44
CA TYR A 371 13.75 -0.26 -26.42
C TYR A 371 13.75 0.58 -27.71
N GLU A 372 12.60 1.13 -28.09
CA GLU A 372 12.49 2.02 -29.24
C GLU A 372 11.89 3.36 -28.81
N ASP A 373 12.63 4.44 -29.05
CA ASP A 373 12.18 5.81 -28.71
C ASP A 373 10.78 6.11 -29.28
N SER A 374 10.47 5.59 -30.47
CA SER A 374 9.18 5.75 -31.14
C SER A 374 8.01 5.17 -30.34
N HIS A 375 8.19 4.03 -29.67
CA HIS A 375 7.16 3.40 -28.84
C HIS A 375 6.87 4.25 -27.61
N LEU A 376 7.93 4.66 -26.90
CA LEU A 376 7.83 5.50 -25.72
C LEU A 376 7.12 6.81 -26.03
N GLU A 377 7.52 7.50 -27.10
CA GLU A 377 6.92 8.77 -27.50
C GLU A 377 5.43 8.66 -27.80
N ARG A 378 4.99 7.58 -28.45
CA ARG A 378 3.58 7.36 -28.80
C ARG A 378 2.73 7.01 -27.60
N VAL A 379 3.25 6.17 -26.70
CA VAL A 379 2.56 5.87 -25.43
C VAL A 379 2.47 7.14 -24.58
N PHE A 380 3.56 7.89 -24.43
CA PHE A 380 3.56 9.16 -23.70
C PHE A 380 2.63 10.19 -24.33
N HIS A 381 2.53 10.22 -25.66
CA HIS A 381 1.54 11.07 -26.32
C HIS A 381 0.11 10.69 -25.92
N ALA A 382 -0.27 9.41 -25.99
CA ALA A 382 -1.59 8.93 -25.57
C ALA A 382 -1.90 9.28 -24.10
N LEU A 383 -0.93 9.06 -23.20
CA LEU A 383 -1.05 9.42 -21.79
C LEU A 383 -1.17 10.93 -21.57
N SER A 384 -0.50 11.74 -22.40
CA SER A 384 -0.56 13.20 -22.30
C SER A 384 -1.91 13.77 -22.68
N GLU A 385 -2.63 13.11 -23.60
CA GLU A 385 -3.98 13.52 -24.04
C GLU A 385 -5.08 12.95 -23.12
N HIS A 386 -4.77 12.00 -22.24
CA HIS A 386 -5.77 11.34 -21.40
C HIS A 386 -6.25 12.25 -20.25
N ALA A 387 -7.43 12.86 -20.44
CA ALA A 387 -8.01 13.84 -19.49
C ALA A 387 -8.33 13.26 -18.10
N GLY A 388 -8.63 11.96 -18.01
CA GLY A 388 -8.99 11.28 -16.75
C GLY A 388 -7.80 10.83 -15.90
N LEU A 389 -6.61 10.71 -16.49
CA LEU A 389 -5.49 10.01 -15.87
C LEU A 389 -4.84 10.90 -14.81
N ARG A 390 -4.51 10.32 -13.65
CA ARG A 390 -3.96 11.04 -12.50
C ARG A 390 -2.64 10.44 -12.03
N SER A 391 -2.49 9.14 -12.14
CA SER A 391 -1.27 8.46 -11.72
C SER A 391 -0.90 7.37 -12.70
N ILE A 392 0.39 7.26 -12.98
CA ILE A 392 0.96 6.12 -13.69
C ILE A 392 2.08 5.54 -12.83
N ASN A 393 2.16 4.23 -12.70
CA ASN A 393 3.32 3.54 -12.18
C ASN A 393 4.09 2.89 -13.35
N LEU A 394 5.35 3.27 -13.51
CA LEU A 394 6.34 2.72 -14.44
C LEU A 394 7.47 2.06 -13.61
N ASP A 395 7.26 0.84 -13.12
CA ASP A 395 8.15 0.21 -12.12
C ASP A 395 9.62 0.13 -12.60
N SER A 396 9.86 -0.05 -13.90
CA SER A 396 11.19 -0.17 -14.52
C SER A 396 11.80 1.16 -15.01
N TYR A 397 11.25 2.33 -14.64
CA TYR A 397 11.67 3.61 -15.23
C TYR A 397 12.62 4.43 -14.32
N PRO A 398 13.71 5.02 -14.86
CA PRO A 398 14.23 4.83 -16.22
C PRO A 398 14.88 3.43 -16.35
N GLU A 399 14.76 2.83 -17.53
CA GLU A 399 15.43 1.56 -17.80
C GLU A 399 16.90 1.83 -18.13
N VAL A 400 17.74 1.78 -17.10
CA VAL A 400 19.18 1.97 -17.20
C VAL A 400 19.92 0.93 -16.36
N ASP A 401 20.95 0.31 -16.93
CA ASP A 401 21.75 -0.71 -16.25
C ASP A 401 22.70 -0.11 -15.20
N ALA A 402 23.00 1.18 -15.33
CA ALA A 402 23.93 1.87 -14.45
C ALA A 402 23.39 2.04 -13.02
N LEU A 403 24.29 2.05 -12.04
CA LEU A 403 23.92 2.29 -10.65
C LEU A 403 23.38 3.74 -10.47
N PRO A 404 22.24 3.93 -9.78
CA PRO A 404 21.71 5.25 -9.49
C PRO A 404 22.75 6.17 -8.83
N GLY A 405 22.91 7.37 -9.37
CA GLY A 405 23.86 8.38 -8.88
C GLY A 405 25.24 8.33 -9.53
N SER A 406 25.52 7.34 -10.39
CA SER A 406 26.73 7.34 -11.21
C SER A 406 26.64 8.34 -12.37
N GLU A 407 27.79 8.78 -12.89
CA GLU A 407 27.85 9.66 -14.07
C GLU A 407 27.20 8.99 -15.29
N GLU A 408 27.45 7.69 -15.47
CA GLU A 408 26.86 6.87 -16.53
C GLU A 408 25.33 6.81 -16.43
N TYR A 409 24.79 6.63 -15.22
CA TYR A 409 23.34 6.68 -14.99
C TYR A 409 22.75 8.03 -15.40
N ASN A 410 23.40 9.14 -15.05
CA ASN A 410 22.92 10.47 -15.40
C ASN A 410 22.90 10.68 -16.92
N ILE A 411 23.90 10.17 -17.65
CA ILE A 411 23.96 10.24 -19.11
C ILE A 411 22.86 9.37 -19.74
N GLN A 412 22.73 8.12 -19.30
CA GLN A 412 21.78 7.16 -19.88
C GLN A 412 20.32 7.49 -19.55
N SER A 413 20.05 8.08 -18.37
CA SER A 413 18.69 8.44 -17.96
C SER A 413 18.17 9.74 -18.58
N GLN A 414 19.05 10.54 -19.20
CA GLN A 414 18.69 11.86 -19.70
C GLN A 414 17.61 11.86 -20.81
N PRO A 415 17.64 10.95 -21.82
CA PRO A 415 16.59 10.86 -22.83
C PRO A 415 15.22 10.56 -22.21
N TYR A 416 15.19 9.63 -21.24
CA TYR A 416 14.00 9.29 -20.47
C TYR A 416 13.47 10.51 -19.70
N TYR A 417 14.30 11.18 -18.89
CA TYR A 417 13.83 12.36 -18.17
C TYR A 417 13.33 13.47 -19.09
N SER A 418 13.95 13.67 -20.25
CA SER A 418 13.47 14.62 -21.26
C SER A 418 12.08 14.24 -21.80
N ALA A 419 11.81 12.95 -22.05
CA ALA A 419 10.49 12.47 -22.45
C ALA A 419 9.44 12.67 -21.34
N LEU A 420 9.81 12.39 -20.08
CA LEU A 420 8.94 12.56 -18.92
C LEU A 420 8.60 14.05 -18.67
N GLU A 421 9.56 14.95 -18.82
CA GLU A 421 9.32 16.40 -18.74
C GLU A 421 8.28 16.86 -19.76
N ARG A 422 8.36 16.37 -21.01
CA ARG A 422 7.38 16.66 -22.07
C ARG A 422 5.99 16.14 -21.68
N LEU A 423 5.90 14.91 -21.19
CA LEU A 423 4.66 14.30 -20.72
C LEU A 423 4.00 15.13 -19.61
N LEU A 424 4.74 15.43 -18.54
CA LEU A 424 4.24 16.17 -17.38
C LEU A 424 3.88 17.63 -17.70
N SER A 425 4.55 18.23 -18.68
CA SER A 425 4.24 19.58 -19.15
C SER A 425 2.92 19.64 -19.94
N ARG A 426 2.59 18.57 -20.67
CA ARG A 426 1.34 18.45 -21.44
C ARG A 426 0.16 18.03 -20.55
N ASN A 427 0.36 17.03 -19.68
CA ASN A 427 -0.65 16.58 -18.74
C ASN A 427 -0.30 17.00 -17.31
N ARG A 428 -0.78 18.18 -16.94
CA ARG A 428 -0.51 18.75 -15.61
C ARG A 428 -1.16 17.98 -14.47
N ASN A 429 -2.13 17.10 -14.74
CA ASN A 429 -2.84 16.32 -13.72
C ASN A 429 -2.13 15.03 -13.34
N LEU A 430 -1.04 14.71 -14.02
CA LEU A 430 -0.39 13.42 -13.94
C LEU A 430 0.74 13.40 -12.89
N THR A 431 0.77 12.31 -12.13
CA THR A 431 1.88 11.91 -11.25
C THR A 431 2.49 10.62 -11.78
N VAL A 432 3.82 10.57 -11.95
CA VAL A 432 4.51 9.36 -12.41
C VAL A 432 5.30 8.75 -11.26
N LEU A 433 4.95 7.51 -10.94
CA LEU A 433 5.52 6.67 -9.91
C LEU A 433 6.41 5.60 -10.57
N GLY A 434 7.39 5.10 -9.84
CA GLY A 434 8.19 3.94 -10.22
C GLY A 434 8.19 2.91 -9.11
N PHE A 435 9.25 2.09 -9.05
CA PHE A 435 9.34 0.96 -8.13
C PHE A 435 8.96 1.30 -6.67
N GLY A 436 7.98 0.56 -6.15
CA GLY A 436 7.47 0.72 -4.79
C GLY A 436 6.65 2.00 -4.58
N ASP A 437 5.96 2.45 -5.64
CA ASP A 437 5.10 3.64 -5.68
C ASP A 437 5.83 4.93 -5.30
N LYS A 438 7.14 5.00 -5.59
CA LYS A 438 7.95 6.19 -5.34
C LYS A 438 7.83 7.16 -6.52
N LEU A 439 7.77 8.45 -6.22
CA LEU A 439 7.76 9.49 -7.25
C LEU A 439 9.05 9.44 -8.09
N ILE A 440 8.92 9.37 -9.41
CA ILE A 440 10.06 9.45 -10.33
C ILE A 440 10.51 10.89 -10.43
N THR A 441 11.80 11.14 -10.18
CA THR A 441 12.39 12.47 -10.24
C THR A 441 13.86 12.44 -10.62
N ASN A 442 14.34 13.53 -11.23
CA ASN A 442 15.76 13.83 -11.44
C ASN A 442 16.31 14.87 -10.44
N GLY A 443 15.56 15.19 -9.38
CA GLY A 443 15.93 16.16 -8.35
C GLY A 443 15.96 17.63 -8.81
N THR A 444 15.59 17.92 -10.06
CA THR A 444 15.76 19.26 -10.66
C THR A 444 14.53 19.72 -11.44
N THR A 445 14.50 19.51 -12.76
CA THR A 445 13.45 19.99 -13.67
C THR A 445 12.13 19.28 -13.46
N ILE A 446 12.12 17.97 -13.26
CA ILE A 446 10.90 17.19 -13.00
C ILE A 446 10.24 17.64 -11.69
N ASP A 447 11.02 17.85 -10.62
CA ASP A 447 10.51 18.38 -9.35
C ASP A 447 9.89 19.76 -9.50
N LYS A 448 10.50 20.63 -10.32
CA LYS A 448 9.95 21.95 -10.63
C LYS A 448 8.62 21.84 -11.38
N ILE A 449 8.49 20.90 -12.32
CA ILE A 449 7.23 20.66 -13.04
C ILE A 449 6.17 20.14 -12.09
N TYR A 450 6.48 19.17 -11.21
CA TYR A 450 5.52 18.71 -10.20
C TYR A 450 5.09 19.82 -9.24
N ALA A 451 6.02 20.65 -8.78
CA ALA A 451 5.70 21.79 -7.94
C ALA A 451 4.79 22.80 -8.65
N LEU A 452 5.07 23.09 -9.93
CA LEU A 452 4.23 23.95 -10.78
C LEU A 452 2.84 23.35 -10.99
N ASN A 453 2.75 22.05 -11.28
CA ASN A 453 1.50 21.34 -11.46
C ASN A 453 0.68 21.33 -10.17
N LYS A 454 1.29 21.04 -9.02
CA LYS A 454 0.63 21.14 -7.71
C LYS A 454 0.08 22.55 -7.44
N PHE A 455 0.87 23.58 -7.77
CA PHE A 455 0.43 24.97 -7.66
C PHE A 455 -0.74 25.28 -8.60
N PHE A 456 -0.71 24.78 -9.83
CA PHE A 456 -1.82 24.87 -10.79
C PHE A 456 -3.12 24.32 -10.23
N HIS A 457 -3.09 23.11 -9.66
CA HIS A 457 -4.28 22.48 -9.07
C HIS A 457 -4.80 23.24 -7.86
N GLY A 458 -3.90 23.67 -6.97
CA GLY A 458 -4.26 24.49 -5.81
C GLY A 458 -4.96 25.77 -6.26
N SER A 459 -4.38 26.47 -7.23
CA SER A 459 -4.95 27.68 -7.81
C SER A 459 -6.32 27.43 -8.45
N ALA A 460 -6.49 26.39 -9.27
CA ALA A 460 -7.78 26.06 -9.87
C ALA A 460 -8.84 25.66 -8.81
N GLY A 461 -8.42 25.04 -7.71
CA GLY A 461 -9.29 24.65 -6.59
C GLY A 461 -9.90 25.83 -5.85
N LEU A 462 -9.21 26.97 -5.78
CA LEU A 462 -9.69 28.19 -5.09
C LEU A 462 -11.01 28.74 -5.66
N ILE A 463 -11.36 28.40 -6.91
CA ILE A 463 -12.63 28.78 -7.53
C ILE A 463 -13.84 28.21 -6.75
N ARG A 464 -13.64 27.15 -5.96
CA ARG A 464 -14.68 26.52 -5.15
C ARG A 464 -14.86 27.16 -3.77
N GLU A 465 -13.97 28.06 -3.37
CA GLU A 465 -14.04 28.76 -2.09
C GLU A 465 -15.05 29.93 -2.16
N SER A 466 -15.48 30.43 -0.99
CA SER A 466 -16.28 31.66 -0.96
C SER A 466 -15.48 32.84 -1.50
N GLU A 467 -16.16 33.87 -2.01
CA GLU A 467 -15.52 35.05 -2.60
C GLU A 467 -14.52 35.73 -1.64
N GLU A 468 -14.93 35.95 -0.38
CA GLU A 468 -14.08 36.51 0.67
C GLU A 468 -12.83 35.65 0.95
N MET A 469 -13.01 34.34 1.08
CA MET A 469 -11.91 33.41 1.35
C MET A 469 -10.98 33.27 0.15
N ARG A 470 -11.55 33.25 -1.05
CA ARG A 470 -10.81 33.19 -2.32
C ARG A 470 -9.93 34.43 -2.48
N SER A 471 -10.47 35.63 -2.27
CA SER A 471 -9.70 36.88 -2.32
C SER A 471 -8.52 36.84 -1.33
N LEU A 472 -8.77 36.46 -0.07
CA LEU A 472 -7.72 36.29 0.94
C LEU A 472 -6.65 35.27 0.52
N LEU A 473 -7.07 34.09 0.06
CA LEU A 473 -6.15 33.00 -0.31
C LEU A 473 -5.35 33.33 -1.58
N VAL A 474 -5.95 34.00 -2.56
CA VAL A 474 -5.24 34.49 -3.76
C VAL A 474 -4.22 35.56 -3.36
N GLY A 475 -4.59 36.51 -2.50
CA GLY A 475 -3.67 37.52 -1.97
C GLY A 475 -2.49 36.90 -1.22
N LEU A 476 -2.76 35.93 -0.34
CA LEU A 476 -1.73 35.18 0.40
C LEU A 476 -0.83 34.38 -0.55
N ALA A 477 -1.40 33.69 -1.53
CA ALA A 477 -0.64 32.93 -2.51
C ALA A 477 0.24 33.85 -3.39
N LEU A 478 -0.23 35.06 -3.72
CA LEU A 478 0.55 36.07 -4.44
C LEU A 478 1.73 36.57 -3.61
N THR A 479 1.51 36.91 -2.34
CA THR A 479 2.54 37.53 -1.49
C THR A 479 3.56 36.52 -0.95
N GLU A 480 3.11 35.35 -0.50
CA GLU A 480 3.97 34.35 0.15
C GLU A 480 4.48 33.27 -0.82
N GLY A 481 3.63 32.80 -1.74
CA GLY A 481 3.92 31.63 -2.58
C GLY A 481 4.50 31.96 -3.96
N ALA A 482 4.00 33.03 -4.58
CA ALA A 482 4.25 33.36 -5.99
C ALA A 482 5.13 34.60 -6.19
N SER A 483 5.30 35.46 -5.17
CA SER A 483 5.96 36.78 -5.28
C SER A 483 7.34 36.77 -5.93
N SER A 484 8.11 35.68 -5.77
CA SER A 484 9.45 35.51 -6.36
C SER A 484 9.48 34.60 -7.60
N LYS A 485 8.33 34.09 -8.05
CA LYS A 485 8.20 33.07 -9.09
C LYS A 485 7.23 33.52 -10.17
N TYR A 486 7.76 34.15 -11.22
CA TYR A 486 6.97 34.70 -12.34
C TYR A 486 5.93 33.71 -12.91
N GLN A 487 6.30 32.43 -13.08
CA GLN A 487 5.39 31.40 -13.58
C GLN A 487 4.20 31.16 -12.63
N TYR A 488 4.42 31.19 -11.32
CA TYR A 488 3.36 30.96 -10.34
C TYR A 488 2.44 32.18 -10.29
N THR A 489 3.00 33.39 -10.32
CA THR A 489 2.22 34.63 -10.38
C THR A 489 1.36 34.67 -11.63
N GLY A 490 1.96 34.44 -12.81
CA GLY A 490 1.22 34.44 -14.07
C GLY A 490 0.09 33.40 -14.07
N LEU A 491 0.35 32.21 -13.54
CA LEU A 491 -0.66 31.15 -13.47
C LEU A 491 -1.81 31.50 -12.51
N LEU A 492 -1.48 31.97 -11.30
CA LEU A 492 -2.47 32.35 -10.30
C LEU A 492 -3.37 33.48 -10.83
N LEU A 493 -2.76 34.51 -11.43
CA LEU A 493 -3.49 35.63 -12.02
C LEU A 493 -4.33 35.21 -13.24
N SER A 494 -3.86 34.25 -14.04
CA SER A 494 -4.64 33.74 -15.18
C SER A 494 -5.90 32.99 -14.75
N ASN A 495 -5.86 32.31 -13.60
CA ASN A 495 -7.01 31.59 -13.05
C ASN A 495 -7.96 32.51 -12.27
N HIS A 496 -7.48 33.64 -11.75
CA HIS A 496 -8.20 34.56 -10.85
C HIS A 496 -8.10 36.01 -11.33
N THR A 497 -8.34 36.23 -12.62
CA THR A 497 -8.25 37.57 -13.23
C THR A 497 -9.32 38.51 -12.68
N ASP A 498 -10.47 37.98 -12.25
CA ASP A 498 -11.52 38.70 -11.52
C ASP A 498 -10.99 39.32 -10.22
N MET A 499 -10.29 38.53 -9.39
CA MET A 499 -9.70 39.00 -8.13
C MET A 499 -8.65 40.09 -8.35
N LEU A 500 -7.87 40.00 -9.44
CA LEU A 500 -6.90 41.05 -9.78
C LEU A 500 -7.59 42.40 -10.05
N ILE A 501 -8.73 42.37 -10.75
CA ILE A 501 -9.51 43.58 -11.03
C ILE A 501 -10.06 44.17 -9.74
N GLU A 502 -10.54 43.32 -8.82
CA GLU A 502 -11.03 43.74 -7.51
C GLU A 502 -9.93 44.39 -6.67
N PHE A 503 -8.74 43.78 -6.57
CA PHE A 503 -7.61 44.37 -5.84
C PHE A 503 -7.23 45.75 -6.37
N VAL A 504 -7.21 45.93 -7.69
CA VAL A 504 -6.90 47.23 -8.32
C VAL A 504 -8.01 48.25 -8.06
N ALA A 505 -9.28 47.82 -8.13
CA ALA A 505 -10.42 48.69 -7.88
C ALA A 505 -10.47 49.18 -6.42
N GLU A 506 -10.17 48.29 -5.46
CA GLU A 506 -10.06 48.64 -4.04
C GLU A 506 -8.92 49.63 -3.78
N GLU A 507 -7.75 49.43 -4.39
CA GLU A 507 -6.63 50.35 -4.27
C GLU A 507 -6.95 51.74 -4.83
N TRP A 508 -7.67 51.82 -5.96
CA TRP A 508 -8.14 53.09 -6.53
C TRP A 508 -9.19 53.76 -5.65
N ALA A 509 -10.12 53.01 -5.08
CA ALA A 509 -11.12 53.53 -4.16
C ALA A 509 -10.48 54.10 -2.88
N LEU A 510 -9.43 53.44 -2.36
CA LEU A 510 -8.65 53.92 -1.20
C LEU A 510 -7.83 55.17 -1.55
N SER A 511 -7.15 55.16 -2.70
CA SER A 511 -6.34 56.30 -3.16
C SER A 511 -7.17 57.54 -3.44
N GLY A 512 -8.38 57.39 -3.99
CA GLY A 512 -9.33 58.49 -4.22
C GLY A 512 -9.82 59.15 -2.93
N ARG A 513 -9.89 58.43 -1.82
CA ARG A 513 -10.27 58.97 -0.49
C ARG A 513 -9.14 59.72 0.21
N LEU A 514 -7.88 59.39 -0.11
CA LEU A 514 -6.69 60.09 0.42
C LEU A 514 -6.35 61.35 -0.40
N GLY A 515 -6.75 61.40 -1.67
CA GLY A 515 -6.56 62.56 -2.56
C GLY A 515 -7.53 63.73 -2.33
N SER A 516 -8.62 63.52 -1.58
CA SER A 516 -9.46 64.63 -1.10
C SER A 516 -8.80 65.27 0.12
N THR A 517 -7.81 66.11 -0.12
CA THR A 517 -7.42 67.11 0.88
C THR A 517 -8.68 67.89 1.27
N PRO A 518 -8.98 68.06 2.57
CA PRO A 518 -10.10 68.91 2.97
C PRO A 518 -9.85 70.30 2.38
N SER A 519 -10.73 70.73 1.49
CA SER A 519 -10.76 72.12 1.02
C SER A 519 -10.73 73.01 2.25
N ALA A 520 -9.67 73.81 2.38
CA ALA A 520 -9.45 74.77 3.45
C ALA A 520 -10.37 76.00 3.33
N SER A 521 -11.67 75.77 3.12
CA SER A 521 -12.71 76.78 3.01
C SER A 521 -13.80 76.57 4.05
N ASP A 522 -13.41 76.43 5.32
CA ASP A 522 -14.30 76.72 6.46
C ASP A 522 -13.51 77.43 7.57
N VAL A 523 -12.94 78.58 7.20
CA VAL A 523 -12.56 79.62 8.15
C VAL A 523 -13.82 80.45 8.42
N SER A 524 -14.64 79.95 9.34
CA SER A 524 -15.72 80.72 9.97
C SER A 524 -15.32 81.08 11.40
N ARG A 525 -15.21 82.39 11.61
CA ARG A 525 -14.69 83.12 12.77
C ARG A 525 -15.52 82.98 14.07
N PRO A 526 -14.97 83.42 15.22
CA PRO A 526 -15.41 83.04 16.56
C PRO A 526 -16.59 83.87 17.08
N ALA A 527 -17.39 83.28 17.96
CA ALA A 527 -18.24 84.01 18.89
C ALA A 527 -18.18 83.36 20.28
N ALA A 528 -17.91 84.21 21.26
CA ALA A 528 -17.68 83.89 22.66
C ALA A 528 -18.97 83.62 23.46
N ASP A 529 -18.75 83.00 24.62
CA ASP A 529 -19.53 83.08 25.87
C ASP A 529 -20.91 82.40 25.97
N ARG A 530 -20.97 81.29 26.73
CA ARG A 530 -21.43 81.32 28.14
C ARG A 530 -21.32 79.97 28.87
N LEU A 531 -20.47 79.96 29.90
CA LEU A 531 -20.63 79.39 31.25
C LEU A 531 -21.85 78.47 31.55
N LYS A 532 -21.59 77.24 32.04
CA LYS A 532 -21.76 76.83 33.47
C LYS A 532 -21.49 75.34 33.75
N ARG A 533 -20.47 75.11 34.63
CA ARG A 533 -20.35 74.16 35.77
C ARG A 533 -21.21 72.86 35.82
N LYS A 534 -20.52 71.73 36.01
CA LYS A 534 -20.43 70.85 37.24
C LYS A 534 -19.62 69.58 36.87
N ARG A 535 -18.50 69.21 37.55
CA ARG A 535 -18.39 68.36 38.78
C ARG A 535 -19.21 67.06 38.64
N GLU A 536 -18.72 65.84 38.81
CA GLU A 536 -17.72 65.24 39.71
C GLU A 536 -17.38 63.82 39.20
N GLU A 537 -16.19 63.29 39.59
CA GLU A 537 -15.85 61.89 39.99
C GLU A 537 -16.36 60.71 39.12
N GLN A 538 -15.54 59.81 38.59
CA GLN A 538 -14.53 58.94 39.24
C GLN A 538 -13.51 58.40 38.23
#